data_AF-A0A8D5FGA0-F1
#
_entry.id   AF-A0A8D5FGA0-F1
#
_cell.length_a   1.000
_cell.length_b   1.000
_cell.length_c   1.000
_cell.angle_alpha   90.00
_cell.angle_beta   90.00
_cell.angle_gamma   90.00
#
_symmetry.space_group_name_H-M   'P 1'
#
loop_
_entity.id
_entity.type
_entity.pdbx_description
1 polymer ?
#
loop_
_entity_poly.entity_id
_entity_poly.type
_entity_poly.pdbx_seq_one_letter_code
_entity_poly.pdbx_strand_id
1 'polypeptide(L)'
;MLCIVAGAGASLVEKLLRDPVVKLFNVRRAEAYTRLHKFLTHVILPEGVIDMGENVPKTDIHLVAPAATLVAGDKLHPAFVDLFMQIASRIHGQGNLLGKGKEYPSPEYLDFPLSREAGRFYKNGPPFLRRFLPFWAASLVDRLKVMILPLIALVIPLMKVLPPTYRWRMRSKIYRWYDELHDLDQYVNKNPTPEIIAEARKNLDAMEHEARQVEVPLSYAQELYNLRLHIDLLRQQIGSFRKG
;
A
#
# COMPACT_ATOMS: atom_id res chain seq x y z
N MET A 1 11.25 57.68 -7.47
CA MET A 1 10.23 56.61 -7.50
C MET A 1 10.76 55.47 -6.67
N LEU A 2 10.08 55.12 -5.57
CA LEU A 2 10.47 54.03 -4.68
C LEU A 2 9.68 52.78 -5.09
N CYS A 3 10.36 51.66 -5.33
CA CYS A 3 9.72 50.38 -5.63
C CYS A 3 9.97 49.43 -4.46
N ILE A 4 8.89 48.88 -3.89
CA ILE A 4 8.95 47.89 -2.81
C ILE A 4 8.17 46.65 -3.27
N VAL A 5 8.77 45.47 -3.08
CA VAL A 5 8.13 44.18 -3.32
C VAL A 5 7.98 43.50 -1.97
N ALA A 6 6.75 43.44 -1.46
CA ALA A 6 6.42 42.83 -0.18
C ALA A 6 4.97 42.32 -0.20
N GLY A 7 4.66 41.38 0.72
CA GLY A 7 3.28 40.93 0.91
C GLY A 7 2.40 42.04 1.45
N ALA A 8 1.10 42.00 1.11
CA ALA A 8 0.12 43.01 1.54
C ALA A 8 0.05 43.22 3.06
N GLY A 9 0.23 42.15 3.83
CA GLY A 9 0.24 42.17 5.30
C GLY A 9 1.58 42.51 5.93
N ALA A 10 2.59 42.91 5.16
CA ALA A 10 3.86 43.33 5.73
C ALA A 10 3.69 44.65 6.50
N SER A 11 4.22 44.71 7.73
CA SER A 11 4.08 45.89 8.60
C SER A 11 4.61 47.19 7.98
N LEU A 12 5.64 47.09 7.13
CA LEU A 12 6.15 48.22 6.36
C LEU A 12 5.13 48.72 5.32
N VAL A 13 4.48 47.80 4.59
CA VAL A 13 3.47 48.16 3.58
C VAL A 13 2.28 48.83 4.26
N GLU A 14 1.79 48.27 5.37
CA GLU A 14 0.67 48.86 6.10
C GLU A 14 0.97 50.27 6.60
N LYS A 15 2.18 50.53 7.12
CA LYS A 15 2.61 51.87 7.53
C LYS A 15 2.64 52.86 6.36
N LEU A 16 3.18 52.44 5.21
CA LEU A 16 3.29 53.28 4.03
C LEU A 16 1.92 53.56 3.38
N LEU A 17 0.98 52.60 3.43
CA LEU A 17 -0.37 52.79 2.91
C LEU A 17 -1.19 53.80 3.73
N ARG A 18 -0.85 54.01 5.00
CA ARG A 18 -1.48 54.99 5.90
C ARG A 18 -0.76 56.34 5.94
N ASP A 19 0.41 56.46 5.31
CA ASP A 19 1.18 57.70 5.30
C ASP A 19 0.59 58.67 4.24
N PRO A 20 0.12 59.87 4.62
CA PRO A 20 -0.52 60.81 3.70
C PRO A 20 0.45 61.40 2.65
N VAL A 21 1.76 61.31 2.88
CA VAL A 21 2.79 61.78 1.94
C VAL A 21 3.06 60.74 0.86
N VAL A 22 2.87 59.46 1.17
CA VAL A 22 3.12 58.34 0.27
C VAL A 22 1.87 58.08 -0.58
N LYS A 23 2.04 58.08 -1.90
CA LYS A 23 0.96 57.75 -2.84
C LYS A 23 1.28 56.49 -3.61
N LEU A 24 0.29 55.62 -3.74
CA LEU A 24 0.37 54.45 -4.59
C LEU A 24 0.49 54.86 -6.06
N PHE A 25 1.44 54.23 -6.76
CA PHE A 25 1.65 54.47 -8.19
C PHE A 25 0.75 53.54 -9.02
N ASN A 26 -0.06 54.11 -9.90
CA ASN A 26 -0.92 53.36 -10.81
C ASN A 26 -0.16 52.95 -12.08
N VAL A 27 0.10 51.66 -12.24
CA VAL A 27 0.78 51.05 -13.39
C VAL A 27 -0.21 50.90 -14.55
N ARG A 28 -0.44 51.99 -15.29
CA ARG A 28 -1.41 52.03 -16.41
C ARG A 28 -1.23 50.94 -17.48
N ARG A 29 -0.02 50.42 -17.63
CA ARG A 29 0.34 49.37 -18.60
C ARG A 29 0.54 48.00 -17.96
N ALA A 30 -0.08 47.74 -16.80
CA ALA A 30 0.11 46.49 -16.05
C ALA A 30 -0.05 45.24 -16.92
N GLU A 31 -1.10 45.18 -17.75
CA GLU A 31 -1.32 44.06 -18.67
C GLU A 31 -0.25 43.89 -19.75
N ALA A 32 0.35 44.98 -20.22
CA ALA A 32 1.44 44.88 -21.18
C ALA A 32 2.67 44.23 -20.52
N TYR A 33 2.95 44.58 -19.26
CA TYR A 33 4.04 43.98 -18.51
C TYR A 33 3.82 42.49 -18.23
N THR A 34 2.60 42.06 -17.90
CA THR A 34 2.32 40.63 -17.66
C THR A 34 2.44 39.78 -18.94
N ARG A 35 2.18 40.35 -20.11
CA ARG A 35 2.38 39.68 -21.40
C ARG A 35 3.85 39.54 -21.79
N LEU A 36 4.66 40.55 -21.45
CA LEU A 36 6.10 40.56 -21.72
C LEU A 36 6.89 39.73 -20.70
N HIS A 37 6.43 39.71 -19.45
CA HIS A 37 7.07 39.04 -18.32
C HIS A 37 6.05 38.11 -17.64
N LYS A 38 6.11 36.82 -17.99
CA LYS A 38 5.10 35.82 -17.58
C LYS A 38 5.01 35.59 -16.07
N PHE A 39 6.08 35.87 -15.33
CA PHE A 39 6.09 35.80 -13.87
C PHE A 39 5.36 36.97 -13.19
N LEU A 40 4.94 37.99 -13.93
CA LEU A 40 4.16 39.09 -13.37
C LEU A 40 2.66 38.80 -13.48
N THR A 41 1.94 39.10 -12.40
CA THR A 41 0.48 39.14 -12.35
C THR A 41 -0.01 40.57 -12.29
N HIS A 42 -1.20 40.79 -12.86
CA HIS A 42 -1.89 42.07 -12.76
C HIS A 42 -2.78 42.03 -11.53
N VAL A 43 -2.49 42.90 -10.57
CA VAL A 43 -3.24 43.03 -9.33
C VAL A 43 -3.97 44.37 -9.35
N ILE A 44 -5.26 44.35 -9.04
CA ILE A 44 -6.06 45.56 -8.90
C ILE A 44 -6.31 45.75 -7.42
N LEU A 45 -5.93 46.93 -6.91
CA LEU A 45 -6.30 47.37 -5.58
C LEU A 45 -7.59 48.19 -5.69
N PRO A 46 -8.75 47.65 -5.26
CA PRO A 46 -10.02 48.33 -5.45
C PRO A 46 -10.12 49.64 -4.66
N GLU A 47 -10.93 50.56 -5.16
CA GLU A 47 -11.32 51.77 -4.44
C GLU A 47 -11.80 51.47 -3.00
N GLY A 48 -11.32 52.25 -2.03
CA GLY A 48 -11.70 52.16 -0.63
C GLY A 48 -11.20 50.93 0.14
N VAL A 49 -10.44 50.02 -0.48
CA VAL A 49 -10.08 48.73 0.15
C VAL A 49 -9.13 48.85 1.34
N ILE A 50 -8.36 49.93 1.45
CA ILE A 50 -7.45 50.18 2.58
C ILE A 50 -8.24 50.81 3.73
N ASP A 51 -9.01 51.85 3.42
CA ASP A 51 -9.90 52.53 4.36
C ASP A 51 -11.16 52.99 3.62
N MET A 52 -12.30 52.37 3.92
CA MET A 52 -13.56 52.73 3.27
C MET A 52 -14.12 54.07 3.76
N GLY A 53 -13.82 54.47 5.01
CA GLY A 53 -14.32 55.73 5.58
C GLY A 53 -13.66 56.94 4.92
N GLU A 54 -12.35 56.86 4.71
CA GLU A 54 -11.56 57.90 4.03
C GLU A 54 -11.49 57.71 2.50
N ASN A 55 -12.12 56.65 1.98
CA ASN A 55 -12.07 56.21 0.59
C ASN A 55 -10.64 56.12 0.03
N VAL A 56 -9.82 55.27 0.67
CA VAL A 56 -8.43 55.03 0.30
C VAL A 56 -8.29 53.61 -0.26
N PRO A 57 -7.79 53.41 -1.49
CA PRO A 57 -7.49 54.45 -2.48
C PRO A 57 -8.77 55.07 -3.07
N LYS A 58 -8.68 56.30 -3.60
CA LYS A 58 -9.84 57.04 -4.16
C LYS A 58 -10.40 56.47 -5.46
N THR A 59 -9.66 55.60 -6.11
CA THR A 59 -9.99 54.93 -7.36
C THR A 59 -9.25 53.61 -7.38
N ASP A 60 -9.67 52.68 -8.24
CA ASP A 60 -8.90 51.47 -8.51
C ASP A 60 -7.46 51.79 -8.94
N ILE A 61 -6.51 51.08 -8.34
CA ILE A 61 -5.09 51.21 -8.67
C ILE A 61 -4.59 49.91 -9.28
N HIS A 62 -4.08 50.00 -10.51
CA HIS A 62 -3.46 48.89 -11.20
C HIS A 62 -2.02 48.73 -10.75
N LEU A 63 -1.68 47.53 -10.32
CA LEU A 63 -0.36 47.15 -9.82
C LEU A 63 0.16 45.93 -10.60
N VAL A 64 1.46 45.73 -10.56
CA VAL A 64 2.11 44.50 -11.03
C VAL A 64 2.80 43.83 -9.85
N ALA A 65 2.61 42.52 -9.71
CA ALA A 65 3.21 41.74 -8.65
C ALA A 65 3.94 40.52 -9.24
N PRO A 66 5.16 40.19 -8.78
CA PRO A 66 5.79 38.93 -9.13
C PRO A 66 5.04 37.77 -8.47
N ALA A 67 4.73 36.74 -9.25
CA ALA A 67 4.14 35.50 -8.77
C ALA A 67 5.17 34.73 -7.92
N ALA A 68 4.82 34.46 -6.66
CA ALA A 68 5.64 33.60 -5.82
C ALA A 68 5.53 32.15 -6.31
N THR A 69 6.63 31.59 -6.81
CA THR A 69 6.67 30.23 -7.35
C THR A 69 7.25 29.26 -6.32
N LEU A 70 6.54 28.14 -6.08
CA LEU A 70 7.06 27.03 -5.28
C LEU A 70 7.78 26.04 -6.19
N VAL A 71 9.11 25.97 -6.07
CA VAL A 71 9.96 25.11 -6.92
C VAL A 71 10.45 23.90 -6.12
N ALA A 72 10.31 22.72 -6.71
CA ALA A 72 10.83 21.47 -6.16
C ALA A 72 11.85 20.87 -7.13
N GLY A 73 12.96 20.35 -6.60
CA GLY A 73 13.97 19.67 -7.42
C GLY A 73 13.54 18.27 -7.85
N ASP A 74 14.11 17.78 -8.95
CA ASP A 74 13.73 16.51 -9.58
C ASP A 74 13.93 15.25 -8.70
N LYS A 75 14.78 15.36 -7.68
CA LYS A 75 15.05 14.28 -6.72
C LYS A 75 14.01 14.22 -5.58
N LEU A 76 13.12 15.21 -5.48
CA LEU A 76 12.10 15.22 -4.44
C LEU A 76 11.09 14.11 -4.70
N HIS A 77 10.84 13.29 -3.68
CA HIS A 77 9.88 12.20 -3.80
C HIS A 77 8.46 12.74 -4.10
N PRO A 78 7.74 12.21 -5.12
CA PRO A 78 6.43 12.72 -5.56
C PRO A 78 5.40 12.93 -4.44
N ALA A 79 5.40 12.03 -3.45
CA ALA A 79 4.51 12.14 -2.29
C ALA A 79 4.65 13.48 -1.52
N PHE A 80 5.84 14.08 -1.46
CA PHE A 80 6.03 15.37 -0.80
C PHE A 80 5.45 16.52 -1.62
N VAL A 81 5.51 16.46 -2.96
CA VAL A 81 4.89 17.46 -3.84
C VAL A 81 3.39 17.55 -3.55
N ASP A 82 2.70 16.40 -3.47
CA ASP A 82 1.28 16.36 -3.11
C ASP A 82 1.00 16.94 -1.71
N LEU A 83 1.93 16.77 -0.76
CA LEU A 83 1.79 17.30 0.59
C LEU A 83 1.95 18.82 0.60
N PHE A 84 2.96 19.33 -0.11
CA PHE A 84 3.17 20.77 -0.27
C PHE A 84 1.99 21.44 -0.95
N MET A 85 1.42 20.81 -2.00
CA MET A 85 0.22 21.33 -2.66
C MET A 85 -0.97 21.43 -1.70
N GLN A 86 -1.18 20.41 -0.84
CA GLN A 86 -2.24 20.46 0.17
C GLN A 86 -2.04 21.59 1.18
N ILE A 87 -0.81 21.76 1.68
CA ILE A 87 -0.48 22.83 2.63
C ILE A 87 -0.64 24.19 1.96
N ALA A 88 -0.13 24.36 0.74
CA ALA A 88 -0.23 25.59 -0.02
C ALA A 88 -1.69 25.97 -0.28
N SER A 89 -2.54 25.03 -0.70
CA SER A 89 -3.98 25.27 -0.86
C SER A 89 -4.67 25.63 0.45
N ARG A 90 -4.25 25.06 1.58
CA ARG A 90 -4.82 25.40 2.90
C ARG A 90 -4.43 26.81 3.34
N ILE A 91 -3.17 27.20 3.16
CA ILE A 91 -2.64 28.48 3.64
C ILE A 91 -3.03 29.63 2.70
N HIS A 92 -2.88 29.44 1.39
CA HIS A 92 -3.05 30.49 0.39
C HIS A 92 -4.44 30.51 -0.26
N GLY A 93 -5.27 29.48 -0.04
CA GLY A 93 -6.60 29.38 -0.64
C GLY A 93 -7.67 30.29 -0.04
N GLN A 94 -7.43 30.92 1.11
CA GLN A 94 -8.42 31.79 1.78
C GLN A 94 -8.57 33.17 1.10
N GLY A 95 -7.63 33.56 0.24
CA GLY A 95 -7.57 34.92 -0.33
C GLY A 95 -6.96 35.93 0.65
N ASN A 96 -6.63 37.12 0.15
CA ASN A 96 -6.09 38.24 0.92
C ASN A 96 -6.48 39.57 0.25
N LEU A 97 -5.92 40.68 0.72
CA LEU A 97 -6.17 42.03 0.17
C LEU A 97 -5.94 42.14 -1.35
N LEU A 98 -5.03 41.34 -1.90
CA LEU A 98 -4.57 41.42 -3.29
C LEU A 98 -5.04 40.26 -4.17
N GLY A 99 -5.53 39.17 -3.59
CA GLY A 99 -5.88 37.94 -4.31
C GLY A 99 -7.19 37.35 -3.81
N LYS A 100 -8.00 36.85 -4.73
CA LYS A 100 -9.31 36.27 -4.42
C LYS A 100 -9.16 34.92 -3.72
N GLY A 101 -10.21 34.52 -3.00
CA GLY A 101 -10.31 33.18 -2.44
C GLY A 101 -10.20 32.13 -3.54
N LYS A 102 -9.44 31.06 -3.29
CA LYS A 102 -9.17 29.94 -4.21
C LYS A 102 -8.40 30.30 -5.49
N GLU A 103 -7.83 31.49 -5.59
CA GLU A 103 -6.98 31.89 -6.71
C GLU A 103 -5.59 31.23 -6.62
N TYR A 104 -5.07 31.06 -5.39
CA TYR A 104 -3.76 30.48 -5.12
C TYR A 104 -3.86 29.22 -4.26
N PRO A 105 -2.93 28.26 -4.41
CA PRO A 105 -1.87 28.18 -5.44
C PRO A 105 -2.48 27.96 -6.84
N SER A 106 -1.79 28.44 -7.88
CA SER A 106 -2.27 28.41 -9.27
C SER A 106 -1.22 27.80 -10.22
N PRO A 107 -1.64 27.13 -11.31
CA PRO A 107 -0.75 26.63 -12.36
C PRO A 107 -0.32 27.70 -13.38
N GLU A 108 -0.79 28.94 -13.21
CA GLU A 108 -0.50 30.07 -14.10
C GLU A 108 0.75 30.83 -13.63
N TYR A 109 1.27 31.71 -14.48
CA TYR A 109 2.38 32.62 -14.17
C TYR A 109 3.69 31.93 -13.73
N LEU A 110 3.92 30.71 -14.25
CA LEU A 110 5.11 29.91 -13.93
C LEU A 110 6.29 30.23 -14.85
N ASP A 111 7.46 30.41 -14.25
CA ASP A 111 8.75 30.42 -14.98
C ASP A 111 9.33 29.01 -15.20
N PHE A 112 8.86 28.03 -14.41
CA PHE A 112 9.32 26.64 -14.43
C PHE A 112 8.23 25.70 -14.96
N PRO A 113 8.60 24.55 -15.55
CA PRO A 113 7.61 23.57 -15.99
C PRO A 113 6.80 23.02 -14.81
N LEU A 114 5.49 22.87 -15.03
CA LEU A 114 4.60 22.30 -14.02
C LEU A 114 4.90 20.81 -13.81
N SER A 115 5.09 20.39 -12.56
CA SER A 115 5.30 18.98 -12.24
C SER A 115 4.05 18.15 -12.51
N ARG A 116 4.24 16.87 -12.85
CA ARG A 116 3.13 15.94 -13.13
C ARG A 116 2.21 15.79 -11.93
N GLU A 117 2.77 15.80 -10.73
CA GLU A 117 2.09 15.71 -9.44
C GLU A 117 1.22 16.94 -9.20
N ALA A 118 1.78 18.15 -9.33
CA ALA A 118 1.02 19.40 -9.18
C ALA A 118 -0.09 19.50 -10.23
N GLY A 119 0.19 19.14 -11.49
CA GLY A 119 -0.82 19.08 -12.55
C GLY A 119 -1.97 18.11 -12.26
N ARG A 120 -1.68 16.95 -11.64
CA ARG A 120 -2.72 16.04 -11.17
C ARG A 120 -3.50 16.63 -10.00
N PHE A 121 -2.83 17.27 -9.05
CA PHE A 121 -3.48 17.89 -7.90
C PHE A 121 -4.48 18.98 -8.32
N TYR A 122 -4.12 19.84 -9.29
CA TYR A 122 -5.05 20.86 -9.81
C TYR A 122 -6.28 20.26 -10.48
N LYS A 123 -6.13 19.13 -11.20
CA LYS A 123 -7.25 18.48 -11.92
C LYS A 123 -8.16 17.65 -11.02
N ASN A 124 -7.55 16.86 -10.14
CA ASN A 124 -8.23 15.78 -9.40
C ASN A 124 -8.29 16.03 -7.89
N GLY A 125 -7.61 17.06 -7.38
CA GLY A 125 -7.46 17.31 -5.96
C GLY A 125 -6.49 16.34 -5.27
N PRO A 126 -6.51 16.28 -3.93
CA PRO A 126 -5.64 15.36 -3.18
C PRO A 126 -5.94 13.89 -3.55
N PRO A 127 -4.92 13.02 -3.59
CA PRO A 127 -5.09 11.60 -3.91
C PRO A 127 -6.16 10.92 -3.04
N PHE A 128 -7.02 10.09 -3.65
CA PHE A 128 -8.17 9.44 -3.00
C PHE A 128 -7.82 8.74 -1.68
N LEU A 129 -6.69 8.02 -1.61
CA LEU A 129 -6.25 7.35 -0.39
C LEU A 129 -5.93 8.32 0.75
N ARG A 130 -5.50 9.55 0.47
CA ARG A 130 -5.22 10.58 1.51
C ARG A 130 -6.48 11.21 2.09
N ARG A 131 -7.65 10.99 1.48
CA ARG A 131 -8.92 11.44 2.05
C ARG A 131 -9.33 10.63 3.29
N PHE A 132 -8.81 9.40 3.42
CA PHE A 132 -9.18 8.47 4.50
C PHE A 132 -7.97 7.93 5.29
N LEU A 133 -6.75 8.00 4.74
CA LEU A 133 -5.54 7.46 5.39
C LEU A 133 -4.49 8.55 5.66
N PRO A 134 -3.81 8.52 6.82
CA PRO A 134 -2.66 9.38 7.09
C PRO A 134 -1.53 9.13 6.09
N PHE A 135 -0.68 10.15 5.88
CA PHE A 135 0.34 10.21 4.82
C PHE A 135 1.22 8.94 4.70
N TRP A 136 1.67 8.39 5.83
CA TRP A 136 2.52 7.20 5.86
C TRP A 136 1.83 5.96 5.30
N ALA A 137 0.55 5.75 5.63
CA ALA A 137 -0.23 4.61 5.17
C ALA A 137 -0.52 4.69 3.67
N ALA A 138 -0.89 5.89 3.16
CA ALA A 138 -1.09 6.09 1.73
C ALA A 138 0.20 5.84 0.93
N SER A 139 1.35 6.33 1.41
CA SER A 139 2.64 6.07 0.75
C SER A 139 3.07 4.61 0.85
N LEU A 140 2.69 3.88 1.91
CA LEU A 140 3.02 2.47 2.05
C LEU A 140 2.25 1.62 1.03
N VAL A 141 0.94 1.86 0.89
CA VAL A 141 0.10 1.14 -0.07
C VAL A 141 0.56 1.37 -1.51
N ASP A 142 0.88 2.61 -1.87
CA ASP A 142 1.33 2.93 -3.24
C ASP A 142 2.66 2.24 -3.60
N ARG A 143 3.53 2.00 -2.61
CA ARG A 143 4.77 1.21 -2.77
C ARG A 143 4.52 -0.29 -2.78
N LEU A 144 3.66 -0.78 -1.88
CA LEU A 144 3.37 -2.20 -1.75
C LEU A 144 2.66 -2.77 -2.97
N LYS A 145 1.80 -2.00 -3.65
CA LYS A 145 1.04 -2.51 -4.82
C LYS A 145 1.92 -3.12 -5.91
N VAL A 146 3.11 -2.54 -6.15
CA VAL A 146 4.05 -3.02 -7.17
C VAL A 146 4.74 -4.31 -6.71
N MET A 147 5.00 -4.46 -5.41
CA MET A 147 5.61 -5.64 -4.81
C MET A 147 4.60 -6.78 -4.54
N ILE A 148 3.30 -6.47 -4.45
CA ILE A 148 2.24 -7.47 -4.27
C ILE A 148 2.14 -8.39 -5.50
N LEU A 149 2.35 -7.87 -6.71
CA LEU A 149 2.26 -8.66 -7.94
C LEU A 149 3.23 -9.86 -7.99
N PRO A 150 4.55 -9.69 -7.78
CA PRO A 150 5.47 -10.83 -7.71
C PRO A 150 5.22 -11.73 -6.49
N LEU A 151 4.76 -11.17 -5.37
CA LEU A 151 4.41 -11.96 -4.19
C LEU A 151 3.22 -12.90 -4.47
N ILE A 152 2.17 -12.41 -5.12
CA ILE A 152 1.02 -13.23 -5.53
C ILE A 152 1.48 -14.32 -6.51
N ALA A 153 2.35 -13.97 -7.47
CA ALA A 153 2.90 -14.93 -8.42
C ALA A 153 3.67 -16.07 -7.73
N LEU A 154 4.29 -15.84 -6.57
CA LEU A 154 4.97 -16.86 -5.76
C LEU A 154 4.00 -17.63 -4.82
N VAL A 155 2.99 -16.95 -4.26
CA VAL A 155 2.04 -17.57 -3.32
C VAL A 155 1.15 -18.59 -4.04
N ILE A 156 0.73 -18.33 -5.27
CA ILE A 156 -0.10 -19.24 -6.06
C ILE A 156 0.51 -20.66 -6.19
N PRO A 157 1.77 -20.83 -6.66
CA PRO A 157 2.36 -22.17 -6.74
C PRO A 157 2.59 -22.79 -5.36
N LEU A 158 2.97 -22.01 -4.35
CA LEU A 158 3.18 -22.55 -3.00
C LEU A 158 1.87 -23.12 -2.41
N MET A 159 0.76 -22.42 -2.60
CA MET A 159 -0.58 -22.88 -2.20
C MET A 159 -1.01 -24.17 -2.92
N LYS A 160 -0.51 -24.40 -4.14
CA LYS A 160 -0.79 -25.63 -4.90
C LYS A 160 0.06 -26.82 -4.42
N VAL A 161 1.26 -26.58 -3.90
CA VAL A 161 2.21 -27.61 -3.45
C VAL A 161 1.95 -28.04 -2.00
N LEU A 162 1.39 -27.17 -1.15
CA LEU A 162 1.14 -27.45 0.26
C LEU A 162 0.15 -28.63 0.50
N PRO A 163 -1.02 -28.72 -0.17
CA PRO A 163 -1.95 -29.82 0.04
C PRO A 163 -1.39 -31.22 -0.31
N PRO A 164 -0.79 -31.46 -1.49
CA PRO A 164 -0.30 -32.80 -1.85
C PRO A 164 0.87 -33.25 -0.98
N THR A 165 1.78 -32.34 -0.59
CA THR A 165 2.91 -32.68 0.29
C THR A 165 2.45 -33.09 1.69
N TYR A 166 1.44 -32.40 2.23
CA TYR A 166 0.81 -32.80 3.49
C TYR A 166 0.15 -34.19 3.40
N ARG A 167 -0.59 -34.45 2.31
CA ARG A 167 -1.19 -35.77 2.06
C ARG A 167 -0.15 -36.89 1.96
N TRP A 168 0.92 -36.65 1.20
CA TRP A 168 2.01 -37.62 1.04
C TRP A 168 2.65 -37.96 2.39
N ARG A 169 3.06 -36.94 3.16
CA ARG A 169 3.67 -37.14 4.49
C ARG A 169 2.76 -37.94 5.43
N MET A 170 1.45 -37.71 5.40
CA MET A 170 0.51 -38.45 6.26
C MET A 170 0.32 -39.90 5.81
N ARG A 171 0.13 -40.14 4.50
CA ARG A 171 -0.04 -41.50 3.96
C ARG A 171 1.22 -42.33 4.11
N SER A 172 2.41 -41.76 3.88
CA SER A 172 3.69 -42.47 4.01
C SER A 172 3.93 -43.05 5.41
N LYS A 173 3.38 -42.45 6.47
CA LYS A 173 3.41 -43.06 7.80
C LYS A 173 2.68 -44.41 7.78
N ILE A 174 1.46 -44.45 7.25
CA ILE A 174 0.58 -45.63 7.22
C ILE A 174 1.15 -46.72 6.30
N TYR A 175 1.64 -46.35 5.11
CA TYR A 175 2.10 -47.32 4.10
C TYR A 175 3.30 -48.17 4.56
N ARG A 176 4.16 -47.64 5.43
CA ARG A 176 5.29 -48.42 5.98
C ARG A 176 4.84 -49.74 6.63
N TRP A 177 3.78 -49.70 7.42
CA TRP A 177 3.26 -50.91 8.07
C TRP A 177 2.51 -51.84 7.11
N TYR A 178 1.94 -51.29 6.03
CA TYR A 178 1.36 -52.11 4.97
C TYR A 178 2.44 -52.92 4.25
N ASP A 179 3.59 -52.31 3.94
CA ASP A 179 4.73 -52.99 3.32
C ASP A 179 5.28 -54.09 4.25
N GLU A 180 5.52 -53.75 5.52
CA GLU A 180 5.99 -54.72 6.54
C GLU A 180 5.00 -55.91 6.72
N LEU A 181 3.68 -55.64 6.71
CA LEU A 181 2.65 -56.68 6.80
C LEU A 181 2.62 -57.58 5.55
N HIS A 182 2.78 -56.98 4.37
CA HIS A 182 2.79 -57.70 3.10
C HIS A 182 3.99 -58.63 2.97
N ASP A 183 5.17 -58.16 3.37
CA ASP A 183 6.39 -58.96 3.40
C ASP A 183 6.25 -60.15 4.37
N LEU A 184 5.63 -59.92 5.53
CA LEU A 184 5.37 -60.96 6.52
C LEU A 184 4.38 -62.02 6.00
N ASP A 185 3.28 -61.61 5.37
CA ASP A 185 2.30 -62.51 4.74
C ASP A 185 2.96 -63.40 3.68
N GLN A 186 3.76 -62.81 2.79
CA GLN A 186 4.49 -63.56 1.77
C GLN A 186 5.49 -64.55 2.39
N TYR A 187 6.20 -64.14 3.44
CA TYR A 187 7.19 -64.98 4.11
C TYR A 187 6.56 -66.21 4.76
N VAL A 188 5.45 -66.01 5.48
CA VAL A 188 4.71 -67.08 6.16
C VAL A 188 4.09 -68.05 5.17
N ASN A 189 3.48 -67.55 4.08
CA ASN A 189 2.86 -68.41 3.07
C ASN A 189 3.88 -69.25 2.28
N LYS A 190 5.11 -68.77 2.10
CA LYS A 190 6.18 -69.52 1.39
C LYS A 190 6.83 -70.60 2.27
N ASN A 191 6.93 -70.37 3.59
CA ASN A 191 7.60 -71.29 4.51
C ASN A 191 6.76 -71.52 5.77
N PRO A 192 5.66 -72.30 5.69
CA PRO A 192 4.77 -72.54 6.82
C PRO A 192 5.38 -73.58 7.78
N THR A 193 6.40 -73.16 8.53
CA THR A 193 6.95 -73.96 9.65
C THR A 193 6.42 -73.45 10.98
N PRO A 194 6.30 -74.31 12.01
CA PRO A 194 5.78 -73.91 13.33
C PRO A 194 6.58 -72.78 13.98
N GLU A 195 7.89 -72.73 13.75
CA GLU A 195 8.79 -71.69 14.25
C GLU A 195 8.51 -70.32 13.59
N ILE A 196 8.40 -70.30 12.26
CA ILE A 196 8.08 -69.09 11.48
C ILE A 196 6.68 -68.57 11.83
N ILE A 197 5.71 -69.46 12.04
CA ILE A 197 4.35 -69.12 12.46
C ILE A 197 4.34 -68.45 13.85
N ALA A 198 5.15 -68.96 14.80
CA ALA A 198 5.26 -68.38 16.13
C ALA A 198 5.93 -66.99 16.10
N GLU A 199 6.99 -66.83 15.29
CA GLU A 199 7.68 -65.56 15.10
C GLU A 199 6.79 -64.52 14.42
N ALA A 200 6.09 -64.90 13.35
CA ALA A 200 5.17 -64.02 12.64
C ALA A 200 4.04 -63.51 13.54
N ARG A 201 3.52 -64.35 14.44
CA ARG A 201 2.50 -63.92 15.40
C ARG A 201 3.01 -62.86 16.36
N LYS A 202 4.24 -63.01 16.86
CA LYS A 202 4.89 -62.01 17.72
C LYS A 202 5.10 -60.69 16.97
N ASN A 203 5.50 -60.77 15.69
CA ASN A 203 5.67 -59.59 14.84
C ASN A 203 4.34 -58.88 14.55
N LEU A 204 3.25 -59.63 14.32
CA LEU A 204 1.91 -59.05 14.16
C LEU A 204 1.42 -58.32 15.41
N ASP A 205 1.67 -58.88 16.60
CA ASP A 205 1.31 -58.23 17.87
C ASP A 205 2.10 -56.92 18.08
N ALA A 206 3.39 -56.90 17.70
CA ALA A 206 4.21 -55.70 17.74
C ALA A 206 3.74 -54.64 16.73
N MET A 207 3.48 -55.04 15.48
CA MET A 207 2.98 -54.13 14.42
C MET A 207 1.63 -53.52 14.80
N GLU A 208 0.72 -54.30 15.38
CA GLU A 208 -0.58 -53.79 15.85
C GLU A 208 -0.42 -52.77 16.97
N HIS A 209 0.46 -53.04 17.95
CA HIS A 209 0.73 -52.14 19.06
C HIS A 209 1.36 -50.83 18.58
N GLU A 210 2.33 -50.89 17.67
CA GLU A 210 2.96 -49.70 17.08
C GLU A 210 1.97 -48.90 16.22
N ALA A 211 1.17 -49.56 15.38
CA ALA A 211 0.16 -48.91 14.55
C ALA A 211 -0.93 -48.20 15.38
N ARG A 212 -1.16 -48.61 16.63
CA ARG A 212 -2.08 -47.93 17.56
C ARG A 212 -1.57 -46.59 18.08
N GLN A 213 -0.26 -46.39 18.12
CA GLN A 213 0.35 -45.15 18.62
C GLN A 213 0.46 -44.05 17.55
N VAL A 214 0.04 -44.36 16.32
CA VAL A 214 0.17 -43.46 15.18
C VAL A 214 -1.01 -42.50 15.17
N GLU A 215 -0.75 -41.26 15.57
CA GLU A 215 -1.75 -40.20 15.45
C GLU A 215 -1.89 -39.73 13.99
N VAL A 216 -3.06 -40.00 13.40
CA VAL A 216 -3.45 -39.52 12.08
C VAL A 216 -4.77 -38.73 12.16
N PRO A 217 -4.94 -37.65 11.39
CA PRO A 217 -6.21 -36.93 11.31
C PRO A 217 -7.36 -37.84 10.84
N LEU A 218 -8.60 -37.52 11.22
CA LEU A 218 -9.82 -38.26 10.85
C LEU A 218 -9.92 -38.58 9.35
N SER A 219 -9.43 -37.69 8.47
CA SER A 219 -9.44 -37.92 7.02
C SER A 219 -8.60 -39.12 6.55
N TYR A 220 -7.72 -39.67 7.40
CA TYR A 220 -6.90 -40.85 7.12
C TYR A 220 -7.21 -42.02 8.06
N ALA A 221 -8.18 -41.87 8.98
CA ALA A 221 -8.52 -42.91 9.93
C ALA A 221 -8.98 -44.20 9.23
N GLN A 222 -9.66 -44.10 8.08
CA GLN A 222 -10.09 -45.25 7.28
C GLN A 222 -8.90 -46.12 6.84
N GLU A 223 -7.78 -45.52 6.42
CA GLU A 223 -6.59 -46.25 5.97
C GLU A 223 -5.95 -47.01 7.14
N LEU A 224 -5.94 -46.41 8.33
CA LEU A 224 -5.46 -47.06 9.55
C LEU A 224 -6.37 -48.20 10.02
N TYR A 225 -7.69 -48.03 9.94
CA TYR A 225 -8.64 -49.10 10.27
C TYR A 225 -8.53 -50.28 9.30
N ASN A 226 -8.36 -50.01 8.01
CA ASN A 226 -8.16 -51.05 7.00
C ASN A 226 -6.87 -51.85 7.27
N LEU A 227 -5.79 -51.20 7.70
CA LEU A 227 -4.54 -51.88 8.06
C LEU A 227 -4.77 -52.87 9.21
N ARG A 228 -5.45 -52.42 10.28
CA ARG A 228 -5.78 -53.27 11.43
C ARG A 228 -6.63 -54.47 11.02
N LEU A 229 -7.60 -54.27 10.15
CA LEU A 229 -8.44 -55.35 9.64
C LEU A 229 -7.61 -56.41 8.89
N HIS A 230 -6.61 -56.01 8.10
CA HIS A 230 -5.70 -56.96 7.44
C HIS A 230 -4.80 -57.71 8.43
N ILE A 231 -4.29 -57.03 9.46
CA ILE A 231 -3.52 -57.68 10.54
C ILE A 231 -4.35 -58.78 11.21
N ASP A 232 -5.62 -58.49 11.52
CA ASP A 232 -6.52 -59.46 12.15
C ASP A 232 -6.86 -60.64 11.22
N LEU A 233 -7.05 -60.39 9.91
CA LEU A 233 -7.26 -61.44 8.93
C LEU A 233 -6.05 -62.40 8.83
N LEU A 234 -4.83 -61.85 8.74
CA LEU A 234 -3.62 -62.65 8.66
C LEU A 234 -3.40 -63.44 9.97
N ARG A 235 -3.67 -62.83 11.12
CA ARG A 235 -3.64 -63.52 12.43
C ARG A 235 -4.60 -64.71 12.47
N GLN A 236 -5.80 -64.58 11.90
CA GLN A 236 -6.77 -65.67 11.81
C GLN A 236 -6.30 -66.79 10.87
N GLN A 237 -5.73 -66.45 9.71
CA GLN A 237 -5.14 -67.42 8.77
C GLN A 237 -3.98 -68.19 9.41
N ILE A 238 -3.05 -67.51 10.08
CA ILE A 238 -1.95 -68.15 10.81
C ILE A 238 -2.48 -69.08 11.92
N GLY A 239 -3.59 -68.69 12.57
CA GLY A 239 -4.27 -69.51 13.56
C GLY A 239 -4.91 -70.79 13.02
N SER A 240 -5.31 -70.82 11.74
CA SER A 240 -5.92 -72.01 11.12
C SER A 240 -4.88 -73.06 10.70
N PHE A 241 -3.66 -72.65 10.32
CA PHE A 241 -2.54 -73.57 10.02
C PHE A 241 -2.12 -74.45 11.21
N ARG A 242 -2.49 -74.07 12.44
CA ARG A 242 -2.21 -74.87 13.65
C ARG A 242 -3.28 -75.96 13.92
N LYS A 243 -4.43 -75.91 13.25
CA LYS A 243 -5.56 -76.84 13.45
C LYS A 243 -5.65 -77.96 12.40
N GLY A 244 -4.86 -77.91 11.34
CA GLY A 244 -4.70 -78.98 10.34
C GLY A 244 -3.43 -79.76 10.59
#